data_AF-A0A268U7C9-F1
#
_entry.id   AF-A0A268U7C9-F1
#
_cell.length_a   1.000
_cell.length_b   1.000
_cell.length_c   1.000
_cell.angle_alpha   90.00
_cell.angle_beta   90.00
_cell.angle_gamma   90.00
#
_symmetry.space_group_name_H-M   'P 1'
#
loop_
_entity.id
_entity.type
_entity.pdbx_description
1 polymer ?
#
loop_
_entity_poly.entity_id
_entity_poly.type
_entity_poly.pdbx_seq_one_letter_code
_entity_poly.pdbx_strand_id
1 'polypeptide(L)'
;METKLTPNRVFASVLLHFRKNPKCMRKQETPNPITGDKNVYAYYFKDDDQDITYYINDNSLVIRENCHKYVGGSYEKLTKEESFLVSVGDGISIKKIKEEIY
;
A
#
# COMPACT_ATOMS: atom_id res chain seq x y z
N MET A 1 27.62 8.21 4.44
CA MET A 1 27.12 7.88 3.09
C MET A 1 25.66 7.54 3.24
N GLU A 2 24.74 8.42 2.82
CA GLU A 2 23.31 8.06 2.76
C GLU A 2 23.13 6.99 1.69
N THR A 3 22.92 5.74 2.10
CA THR A 3 22.41 4.71 1.20
C THR A 3 20.98 5.09 0.82
N LYS A 4 20.83 5.87 -0.26
CA LYS A 4 19.53 6.09 -0.89
C LYS A 4 19.00 4.74 -1.39
N LEU A 5 18.14 4.11 -0.59
CA LEU A 5 17.45 2.89 -1.00
C LEU A 5 16.62 3.21 -2.25
N THR A 6 16.72 2.36 -3.26
CA THR A 6 15.92 2.50 -4.47
C THR A 6 14.44 2.24 -4.14
N PRO A 7 13.49 2.92 -4.80
CA PRO A 7 12.06 2.82 -4.46
C PRO A 7 11.49 1.38 -4.47
N ASN A 8 12.00 0.52 -5.36
CA ASN A 8 11.63 -0.91 -5.37
C ASN A 8 12.07 -1.65 -4.09
N ARG A 9 13.24 -1.30 -3.52
CA ARG A 9 13.73 -1.90 -2.26
C ARG A 9 12.96 -1.39 -1.07
N VAL A 10 12.60 -0.10 -1.08
CA VAL A 10 11.72 0.49 -0.06
C VAL A 10 10.38 -0.25 -0.07
N PHE A 11 9.74 -0.36 -1.24
CA PHE A 11 8.44 -1.04 -1.33
C PHE A 11 8.51 -2.53 -1.00
N ALA A 12 9.55 -3.25 -1.45
CA ALA A 12 9.74 -4.64 -1.07
C ALA A 12 9.86 -4.83 0.45
N SER A 13 10.56 -3.92 1.13
CA SER A 13 10.71 -3.95 2.59
C SER A 13 9.40 -3.63 3.31
N VAL A 14 8.61 -2.68 2.78
CA VAL A 14 7.25 -2.40 3.26
C VAL A 14 6.36 -3.64 3.13
N LEU A 15 6.38 -4.33 1.99
CA LEU A 15 5.61 -5.56 1.79
C LEU A 15 6.01 -6.64 2.81
N LEU A 16 7.30 -6.81 3.07
CA LEU A 16 7.79 -7.73 4.09
C LEU A 16 7.33 -7.35 5.51
N HIS A 17 7.27 -6.06 5.85
CA HIS A 17 6.73 -5.58 7.12
C HIS A 17 5.26 -6.01 7.30
N PHE A 18 4.46 -5.98 6.23
CA PHE A 18 3.07 -6.44 6.21
C PHE A 18 2.92 -7.94 5.88
N ARG A 19 4.00 -8.73 5.97
CA ARG A 19 4.02 -10.19 5.71
C ARG A 19 3.55 -10.57 4.30
N LYS A 20 3.70 -9.68 3.32
CA LYS A 20 3.39 -9.93 1.91
C LYS A 20 4.63 -10.37 1.13
N ASN A 21 4.40 -11.11 0.03
CA ASN A 21 5.48 -11.56 -0.84
C ASN A 21 5.94 -10.44 -1.81
N PRO A 22 7.16 -9.90 -1.67
CA PRO A 22 7.63 -8.80 -2.51
C PRO A 22 7.81 -9.19 -3.99
N LYS A 23 7.86 -10.48 -4.33
CA LYS A 23 7.97 -10.92 -5.74
C LYS A 23 6.71 -10.62 -6.57
N CYS A 24 5.58 -10.42 -5.90
CA CYS A 24 4.30 -10.07 -6.53
C CYS A 24 4.14 -8.56 -6.73
N MET A 25 5.08 -7.73 -6.25
CA MET A 25 5.04 -6.30 -6.53
C MET A 25 5.21 -6.03 -8.04
N ARG A 26 4.54 -4.98 -8.51
CA ARG A 26 4.62 -4.49 -9.88
C ARG A 26 4.78 -2.98 -9.87
N LYS A 27 5.65 -2.45 -10.72
CA LYS A 27 5.64 -1.02 -11.03
C LYS A 27 4.46 -0.77 -11.98
N GLN A 28 3.61 0.21 -11.68
CA GLN A 28 2.56 0.58 -12.62
C GLN A 28 3.18 1.34 -13.80
N GLU A 29 3.01 0.81 -15.01
CA GLU A 29 3.48 1.46 -16.24
C GLU A 29 2.51 2.55 -16.70
N THR A 30 1.23 2.33 -16.46
CA THR A 30 0.17 3.32 -16.63
C THR A 30 0.06 4.18 -15.38
N PRO A 31 -0.17 5.50 -15.51
CA PRO A 31 -0.43 6.35 -14.37
C PRO A 31 -1.64 5.84 -13.57
N ASN A 32 -1.61 6.02 -12.26
CA ASN A 32 -2.76 5.74 -11.41
C ASN A 32 -3.97 6.56 -11.92
N PRO A 33 -5.11 5.93 -12.22
CA PRO A 33 -6.26 6.64 -12.81
C PRO A 33 -6.92 7.65 -11.86
N ILE A 34 -6.65 7.54 -10.55
CA ILE A 34 -7.19 8.42 -9.51
C ILE A 34 -6.23 9.59 -9.25
N THR A 35 -4.93 9.29 -9.05
CA THR A 35 -3.95 10.34 -8.67
C THR A 35 -3.16 10.90 -9.86
N GLY A 36 -3.16 10.23 -11.01
CA GLY A 36 -2.36 10.59 -12.18
C GLY A 36 -0.86 10.24 -12.05
N ASP A 37 -0.43 9.62 -10.95
CA ASP A 37 0.98 9.35 -10.70
C ASP A 37 1.53 8.21 -11.57
N LYS A 38 2.66 8.46 -12.24
CA LYS A 38 3.42 7.47 -13.04
C LYS A 38 4.49 6.72 -12.23
N ASN A 39 4.70 7.13 -10.98
CA ASN A 39 5.75 6.62 -10.11
C ASN A 39 5.13 5.84 -8.96
N VAL A 40 4.44 4.75 -9.30
CA VAL A 40 3.67 3.94 -8.35
C VAL A 40 4.13 2.49 -8.39
N TYR A 41 4.31 1.89 -7.22
CA TYR A 41 4.37 0.44 -7.08
C TYR A 41 3.08 -0.07 -6.48
N ALA A 42 2.56 -1.17 -7.00
CA ALA A 42 1.37 -1.81 -6.49
C ALA A 42 1.67 -3.28 -6.16
N TYR A 43 0.99 -3.77 -5.15
CA TYR A 43 0.85 -5.18 -4.82
C TYR A 43 -0.63 -5.51 -4.88
N TYR A 44 -0.96 -6.38 -5.82
CA TYR A 44 -2.27 -6.98 -6.01
C TYR A 44 -2.04 -8.48 -6.09
N PHE A 45 -2.69 -9.25 -5.22
CA PHE A 45 -2.64 -10.71 -5.26
C PHE A 45 -4.08 -11.22 -5.28
N LYS A 46 -4.41 -12.09 -6.25
CA LYS A 46 -5.80 -12.41 -6.60
C LYS A 46 -6.62 -12.98 -5.43
N ASP A 47 -5.96 -13.67 -4.52
CA ASP A 47 -6.57 -14.32 -3.36
C ASP A 47 -6.41 -13.49 -2.07
N ASP A 48 -5.91 -12.26 -2.18
CA ASP A 48 -5.72 -11.34 -1.07
C ASP A 48 -6.80 -10.27 -1.14
N ASP A 49 -7.56 -10.13 -0.06
CA ASP A 49 -8.56 -9.06 0.07
C ASP A 49 -7.91 -7.68 0.30
N GLN A 50 -6.58 -7.64 0.29
CA GLN A 50 -5.78 -6.48 0.60
C GLN A 50 -4.89 -6.05 -0.58
N ASP A 51 -5.07 -4.81 -0.98
CA ASP A 51 -4.27 -4.14 -2.00
C ASP A 51 -3.34 -3.13 -1.34
N ILE A 52 -2.07 -3.11 -1.77
CA ILE A 52 -1.07 -2.18 -1.23
C ILE A 52 -0.48 -1.36 -2.37
N THR A 53 -0.57 -0.04 -2.27
CA THR A 53 -0.06 0.91 -3.28
C THR A 53 0.93 1.88 -2.66
N TYR A 54 2.12 1.99 -3.24
CA TYR A 54 3.18 2.91 -2.81
C TYR A 54 3.45 3.97 -3.86
N TYR A 55 3.30 5.22 -3.46
CA TYR A 55 3.53 6.40 -4.29
C TYR A 55 4.92 6.95 -3.97
N ILE A 56 5.80 6.95 -4.96
CA ILE A 56 7.22 7.28 -4.75
C ILE A 56 7.42 8.79 -4.56
N ASN A 57 6.57 9.60 -5.20
CA ASN A 57 6.75 11.06 -5.27
C ASN A 57 6.63 11.73 -3.90
N ASP A 58 5.69 11.28 -3.07
CA ASP A 58 5.38 11.80 -1.75
C ASP A 58 5.74 10.81 -0.62
N ASN A 59 6.34 9.67 -0.97
CA ASN A 59 6.59 8.53 -0.09
C ASN A 59 5.34 8.09 0.70
N SER A 60 4.16 8.16 0.08
CA SER A 60 2.93 7.69 0.70
C SER A 60 2.63 6.23 0.35
N LEU A 61 1.97 5.55 1.26
CA LEU A 61 1.52 4.17 1.12
C LEU A 61 0.03 4.11 1.44
N VAL A 62 -0.74 3.44 0.60
CA VAL A 62 -2.17 3.20 0.82
C VAL A 62 -2.41 1.71 0.83
N ILE A 63 -3.11 1.24 1.87
CA ILE A 63 -3.56 -0.14 2.02
C ILE A 63 -5.08 -0.13 1.96
N ARG A 64 -5.67 -0.90 1.06
CA ARG A 64 -7.11 -1.12 0.98
C ARG A 64 -7.41 -2.56 1.33
N GLU A 65 -8.35 -2.79 2.23
CA GLU A 65 -8.76 -4.12 2.66
C GLU A 65 -10.28 -4.24 2.56
N ASN A 66 -10.76 -5.26 1.87
CA ASN A 66 -12.17 -5.62 1.91
C ASN A 66 -12.49 -6.29 3.25
N CYS A 67 -13.48 -5.75 3.96
CA CYS A 67 -13.94 -6.32 5.22
C CYS A 67 -15.46 -6.51 5.20
N HIS A 68 -15.96 -7.39 6.06
CA HIS A 68 -17.38 -7.73 6.11
C HIS A 68 -17.98 -7.32 7.45
N LYS A 69 -19.08 -6.57 7.41
CA LYS A 69 -19.82 -6.15 8.60
C LYS A 69 -21.19 -6.82 8.62
N TYR A 70 -21.53 -7.46 9.72
CA TYR A 70 -22.86 -8.03 9.90
C TYR A 70 -23.87 -6.93 10.23
N VAL A 71 -24.97 -6.89 9.47
CA VAL A 71 -26.06 -5.93 9.61
C VAL A 71 -27.40 -6.68 9.71
N GLY A 72 -27.61 -7.37 10.83
CA GLY A 72 -28.93 -7.83 11.26
C GLY A 72 -29.70 -8.67 10.22
N GLY A 73 -29.03 -9.58 9.50
CA GLY A 73 -29.65 -10.48 8.52
C GLY A 73 -28.78 -10.78 7.30
N SER A 74 -27.78 -9.93 7.03
CA SER A 74 -26.80 -10.10 5.95
C SER A 74 -25.42 -9.57 6.35
N TYR A 75 -24.43 -9.83 5.50
CA TYR A 75 -23.12 -9.19 5.58
C TYR A 75 -23.01 -8.15 4.47
N GLU A 76 -22.61 -6.94 4.84
CA GLU A 76 -22.22 -5.88 3.90
C GLU A 76 -20.72 -5.95 3.68
N LYS A 77 -20.30 -5.80 2.41
CA LYS A 77 -18.89 -5.66 2.04
C LYS A 77 -18.53 -4.18 2.18
N LEU A 78 -17.58 -3.89 3.05
CA LEU A 78 -16.98 -2.58 3.26
C LEU A 78 -15.56 -2.60 2.72
N THR A 79 -15.02 -1.41 2.45
CA THR A 79 -13.59 -1.25 2.17
C THR A 79 -12.98 -0.35 3.22
N LYS A 80 -11.95 -0.85 3.88
CA LYS A 80 -11.11 -0.09 4.79
C LYS A 80 -9.91 0.44 4.02
N GLU A 81 -9.69 1.74 4.02
CA GLU A 81 -8.50 2.37 3.44
C GLU A 81 -7.65 2.99 4.55
N GLU A 82 -6.38 2.59 4.63
CA GLU A 82 -5.38 3.14 5.53
C GLU A 82 -4.26 3.80 4.74
N SER A 83 -3.96 5.06 5.07
CA SER A 83 -2.85 5.80 4.48
C SER A 83 -1.70 5.92 5.47
N PHE A 84 -0.48 5.81 4.96
CA PHE A 84 0.77 5.89 5.73
C PHE A 84 1.80 6.77 5.02
N LEU A 85 2.67 7.39 5.80
CA LEU A 85 3.89 8.04 5.35
C LEU A 85 5.08 7.10 5.57
N VAL A 86 5.91 6.92 4.55
CA VAL A 86 7.13 6.11 4.61
C VAL A 86 8.33 7.05 4.72
N SER A 87 9.18 6.86 5.72
CA SER A 87 10.44 7.59 5.85
C SER A 87 11.62 6.63 5.72
N VAL A 88 12.65 7.08 4.98
CA VAL A 88 13.87 6.32 4.70
C VAL A 88 15.04 7.07 5.32
N GLY A 89 15.55 6.56 6.44
CA GLY A 89 16.75 7.06 7.14
C GLY A 89 17.73 5.91 7.39
N ASP A 90 18.14 5.71 8.64
CA ASP A 90 18.90 4.53 9.07
C ASP A 90 18.12 3.20 8.95
N GLY A 91 16.81 3.31 8.73
CA GLY A 91 15.90 2.21 8.42
C GLY A 91 14.64 2.74 7.72
N ILE A 92 13.67 1.84 7.53
CA ILE A 92 12.34 2.20 6.99
C ILE A 92 11.38 2.33 8.16
N SER A 93 10.77 3.50 8.31
CA SER A 93 9.67 3.73 9.25
C SER A 93 8.38 4.01 8.48
N ILE A 94 7.27 3.49 9.00
CA ILE A 94 5.94 3.62 8.41
C ILE A 94 5.04 4.22 9.49
N LYS A 95 4.45 5.37 9.21
CA LYS A 95 3.57 6.07 10.15
C LYS A 95 2.19 6.22 9.54
N LYS A 96 1.17 5.70 10.21
CA LYS A 96 -0.22 5.89 9.80
C LYS A 96 -0.61 7.36 9.90
N ILE A 97 -1.27 7.87 8.86
CA ILE A 97 -1.74 9.26 8.78
C ILE A 97 -3.26 9.36 8.70
N LYS A 98 -3.93 8.35 8.13
CA LYS A 98 -5.38 8.37 7.91
C LYS A 98 -5.96 6.95 7.91
N GLU A 99 -7.21 6.83 8.34
CA GLU A 99 -8.05 5.64 8.14
C GLU A 99 -9.45 6.08 7.76
N GLU A 100 -10.02 5.44 6.75
CA GLU A 100 -11.41 5.62 6.31
C GLU A 100 -12.06 4.26 6.07
N ILE A 101 -13.36 4.17 6.31
CA ILE A 101 -14.17 2.98 6.03
C ILE A 101 -15.38 3.45 5.22
N TYR A 102 -15.57 2.86 4.06
CA TYR A 102 -16.68 3.15 3.14
C TYR A 102 -17.39 1.89 2.68
#